data_AF-A0A962MDJ2-F1
#
_entry.id   AF-A0A962MDJ2-F1
#
_cell.length_a   1.000
_cell.length_b   1.000
_cell.length_c   1.000
_cell.angle_alpha   90.00
_cell.angle_beta   90.00
_cell.angle_gamma   90.00
#
_symmetry.space_group_name_H-M   'P 1'
#
loop_
_entity.id
_entity.type
_entity.pdbx_description
1 polymer ?
#
loop_
_entity_poly.entity_id
_entity_poly.type
_entity_poly.pdbx_seq_one_letter_code
_entity_poly.pdbx_strand_id
1 'polypeptide(L)' 'AEAFGLKAWRVEDPADLQRVLAQAVASDGPTLVDVICQPLHEAAAPVSEWVA' A
#
# COMPACT_ATOMS: atom_id res chain seq x y z
N ALA A 1 9.17 -6.86 -7.81
CA ALA A 1 8.69 -5.98 -8.90
C ALA A 1 9.85 -5.44 -9.73
N GLU A 2 10.85 -4.83 -9.11
CA GLU A 2 11.98 -4.21 -9.83
C GLU A 2 12.75 -5.19 -10.73
N ALA A 3 12.97 -6.43 -10.28
CA ALA A 3 13.60 -7.49 -11.10
C ALA A 3 12.82 -7.84 -12.39
N PHE A 4 11.55 -7.42 -12.49
CA PHE A 4 10.70 -7.59 -13.66
C PHE A 4 10.51 -6.27 -14.45
N GLY A 5 11.31 -5.23 -14.15
CA GLY A 5 11.26 -3.93 -14.82
C GLY A 5 10.13 -3.01 -14.36
N LEU A 6 9.42 -3.35 -13.29
CA LEU A 6 8.36 -2.52 -12.73
C LEU A 6 8.92 -1.55 -11.69
N LYS A 7 8.55 -0.28 -11.78
CA LYS A 7 8.77 0.66 -10.68
C LYS A 7 7.99 0.17 -9.46
N ALA A 8 8.64 0.18 -8.30
CA ALA A 8 8.07 -0.29 -7.06
C ALA A 8 8.25 0.76 -5.96
N TRP A 9 7.28 0.85 -5.06
CA TRP A 9 7.37 1.61 -3.82
C TRP A 9 6.98 0.73 -2.66
N ARG A 10 7.52 1.05 -1.49
CA ARG A 10 7.19 0.41 -0.23
C ARG A 10 6.75 1.47 0.76
N VAL A 11 5.63 1.24 1.43
CA VAL A 11 5.07 2.12 2.46
C VAL A 11 5.05 1.37 3.78
N GLU A 12 5.83 1.85 4.74
CA GLU A 12 5.88 1.33 6.11
C GLU A 12 5.29 2.31 7.12
N ASP A 13 5.38 3.62 6.84
CA ASP A 13 4.69 4.67 7.61
C ASP A 13 3.35 5.02 6.94
N PRO A 14 2.21 4.89 7.65
CA PRO A 14 0.90 5.31 7.14
C PRO A 14 0.86 6.78 6.66
N ALA A 15 1.67 7.67 7.26
CA ALA A 15 1.74 9.08 6.87
C ALA A 15 2.28 9.29 5.45
N ASP A 16 3.05 8.34 4.92
CA ASP A 16 3.61 8.40 3.57
C ASP A 16 2.65 7.92 2.48
N LEU A 17 1.59 7.20 2.86
CA LEU A 17 0.72 6.49 1.91
C LEU A 17 0.14 7.43 0.84
N GLN A 18 -0.41 8.58 1.25
CA GLN A 18 -1.04 9.51 0.33
C GLN A 18 -0.04 10.09 -0.68
N ARG A 19 1.16 10.43 -0.23
CA ARG A 19 2.24 10.96 -1.08
C ARG A 19 2.70 9.89 -2.07
N VAL A 20 2.94 8.66 -1.61
CA VAL A 20 3.41 7.56 -2.44
C VAL A 20 2.36 7.17 -3.49
N LEU A 21 1.07 7.11 -3.11
CA LEU A 21 0.00 6.84 -4.06
C LEU A 21 -0.10 7.94 -5.13
N ALA A 22 0.02 9.21 -4.76
CA ALA A 22 0.04 10.30 -5.75
C ALA A 22 1.21 10.17 -6.73
N GLN A 23 2.41 9.82 -6.24
CA GLN A 23 3.59 9.58 -7.07
C GLN A 23 3.44 8.34 -7.95
N ALA A 24 2.75 7.30 -7.46
CA ALA A 24 2.54 6.07 -8.20
C ALA A 24 1.56 6.25 -9.35
N VAL A 25 0.45 6.94 -9.10
CA VAL A 25 -0.55 7.27 -10.13
C VAL A 25 0.03 8.20 -11.19
N ALA A 26 0.91 9.13 -10.80
CA ALA A 26 1.60 10.02 -11.73
C ALA A 26 2.79 9.35 -12.47
N SER A 27 3.11 8.09 -12.17
CA SER A 27 4.19 7.37 -12.85
C SER A 27 3.72 6.91 -14.24
N ASP A 28 4.51 7.22 -15.26
CA ASP A 28 4.25 6.74 -16.61
C ASP A 28 4.56 5.25 -16.73
N GLY A 29 3.57 4.40 -16.46
CA GLY A 29 3.64 2.95 -16.68
C GLY A 29 3.15 2.08 -15.53
N PRO A 30 3.14 0.74 -15.72
CA PRO A 30 2.69 -0.20 -14.71
C PRO A 30 3.60 -0.18 -13.50
N THR A 31 2.98 -0.30 -12.32
CA THR A 31 3.71 0.01 -11.11
C THR A 31 3.14 -0.66 -9.86
N LEU A 32 3.99 -0.96 -8.87
CA LEU A 32 3.62 -1.71 -7.67
C LEU A 32 3.83 -0.86 -6.41
N VAL A 33 2.77 -0.66 -5.63
CA VAL A 33 2.87 -0.11 -4.27
C VAL A 33 2.67 -1.24 -3.27
N ASP A 34 3.71 -1.59 -2.54
CA ASP A 34 3.68 -2.54 -1.42
C ASP A 34 3.41 -1.79 -0.12
N VAL A 35 2.28 -2.07 0.53
CA VAL A 35 1.84 -1.37 1.75
C VAL A 35 1.88 -2.34 2.92
N ILE A 36 2.74 -2.08 3.89
CA ILE A 36 2.84 -2.87 5.10
C ILE A 36 1.76 -2.41 6.08
N CYS A 37 0.80 -3.28 6.34
CA CYS A 37 -0.34 -3.00 7.21
C CYS A 37 -0.23 -3.80 8.51
N GLN A 38 -0.91 -3.28 9.54
CA GLN A 38 -1.12 -4.03 10.78
C GLN A 38 -1.85 -5.35 10.50
N PRO A 39 -1.53 -6.45 11.21
CA PRO A 39 -2.29 -7.69 11.12
C PRO A 39 -3.77 -7.45 11.42
N LEU A 40 -4.66 -8.14 10.68
CA LEU A 40 -6.11 -7.92 10.80
C LEU A 40 -6.64 -8.14 12.23
N HIS A 41 -6.09 -9.11 12.96
CA HIS A 41 -6.52 -9.45 14.32
C HIS A 41 -6.06 -8.43 15.38
N GLU A 42 -5.16 -7.52 15.02
CA GLU A 42 -4.69 -6.42 15.86
C GLU A 42 -5.22 -5.08 15.33
N ALA A 43 -6.18 -5.11 14.39
CA ALA A 43 -6.53 -3.93 13.65
C ALA A 43 -7.22 -2.89 14.53
N ALA A 44 -6.64 -1.68 14.58
CA ALA A 44 -7.21 -0.49 15.21
C ALA A 44 -8.38 0.12 14.40
N ALA A 45 -9.13 -0.69 13.66
CA ALA A 45 -10.34 -0.29 12.98
C ALA A 45 -11.55 -0.59 13.87
N PRO A 46 -12.57 0.28 13.96
CA PRO A 46 -13.84 -0.05 14.59
C PRO A 46 -14.59 -1.04 13.69
N VAL A 47 -14.24 -2.33 13.75
CA VAL A 47 -14.79 -3.33 12.83
C VAL A 47 -16.26 -3.57 13.17
N SER A 48 -17.16 -3.28 12.22
CA SER A 48 -18.36 -4.10 12.08
C SER A 48 -17.88 -5.38 11.41
N GLU A 49 -17.91 -6.49 12.13
CA GLU A 49 -17.50 -7.81 11.67
C GLU A 49 -18.09 -8.09 10.27
N TRP A 50 -17.24 -8.19 9.24
CA TRP A 50 -17.64 -8.85 8.00
C TRP A 50 -17.42 -10.34 8.23
N VAL A 51 -18.43 -10.99 8.82
CA VAL A 51 -18.55 -12.44 8.85
C VAL A 51 -18.69 -12.92 7.40
N ALA A 52 -17.76 -13.77 6.95
CA ALA A 52 -17.95 -14.66 5.81
C ALA A 52 -18.34 -16.05 6.32
#